data_AF-A0AAD9BG57-F1
#
_entry.id   AF-A0AAD9BG57-F1
#
_cell.length_a   1.000
_cell.length_b   1.000
_cell.length_c   1.000
_cell.angle_alpha   90.00
_cell.angle_beta   90.00
_cell.angle_gamma   90.00
#
_symmetry.space_group_name_H-M   'P 1'
#
loop_
_entity.id
_entity.type
_entity.pdbx_description
1 polymer ?
#
loop_
_entity_poly.entity_id
_entity_poly.type
_entity_poly.pdbx_seq_one_letter_code
_entity_poly.pdbx_strand_id
1 'polypeptide(L)'
;MWTISGSSENCHDFHPMFFTHDRSFEEFFCICIQLLNKTWKEMRATSEDFNKVMQVVREQIMRALTLKPNSLDQFKSRLQNLSYTEILKIRQSERMNQEDFQSRPILELREKIQPEIMELIKQQRLNRLCDGTCFRKISSRRRQ
;
A
#
# COMPACT_ATOMS: atom_id res chain seq x y z
N MET A 1 4.30 -18.82 -13.17
CA MET A 1 5.22 -19.50 -12.23
C MET A 1 5.33 -18.60 -11.00
N TRP A 2 4.54 -18.90 -9.96
CA TRP A 2 4.54 -18.11 -8.73
C TRP A 2 5.78 -18.50 -7.92
N THR A 3 6.82 -17.67 -7.95
CA THR A 3 7.86 -17.73 -6.93
C THR A 3 7.25 -17.24 -5.64
N ILE A 4 6.91 -18.20 -4.76
CA ILE A 4 6.69 -17.93 -3.34
C ILE A 4 8.05 -17.45 -2.82
N SER A 5 8.26 -16.14 -2.78
CA SER A 5 9.38 -15.55 -2.06
C SER A 5 9.23 -15.95 -0.60
N GLY A 6 10.23 -16.68 -0.11
CA GLY A 6 10.19 -17.44 1.13
C GLY A 6 9.71 -16.67 2.35
N SER A 7 9.13 -17.40 3.28
CA SER A 7 8.84 -16.97 4.64
C SER A 7 10.09 -16.36 5.26
N SER A 8 10.21 -15.04 5.22
CA SER A 8 11.22 -14.34 5.99
C SER A 8 10.79 -14.43 7.46
N GLU A 9 11.67 -14.91 8.34
CA GLU A 9 11.49 -14.80 9.80
C GLU A 9 11.36 -13.33 10.28
N ASN A 10 11.35 -12.35 9.36
CA ASN A 10 11.39 -10.91 9.58
C ASN A 10 10.02 -10.20 9.40
N CYS A 11 8.95 -10.90 9.01
CA CYS A 11 7.63 -10.28 8.88
C CYS A 11 6.83 -10.45 10.18
N HIS A 12 6.87 -9.45 11.06
CA HIS A 12 6.00 -9.37 12.23
C HIS A 12 4.64 -8.71 11.94
N ASP A 13 4.45 -8.24 10.71
CA ASP A 13 3.20 -7.63 10.28
C ASP A 13 2.20 -8.71 9.88
N PHE A 14 1.00 -8.62 10.46
CA PHE A 14 -0.17 -9.43 10.11
C PHE A 14 -1.39 -8.53 9.94
N HIS A 15 -2.42 -9.02 9.27
CA HIS A 15 -3.70 -8.32 9.14
C HIS A 15 -4.67 -8.82 10.22
N PRO A 16 -5.01 -8.01 11.25
CA PRO A 16 -5.83 -8.46 12.38
C PRO A 16 -7.20 -8.97 11.96
N MET A 17 -7.77 -8.44 10.88
CA MET A 17 -9.07 -8.86 10.34
C MET A 17 -9.17 -10.36 10.02
N PHE A 18 -8.06 -11.06 9.76
CA PHE A 18 -8.12 -12.51 9.51
C PHE A 18 -8.29 -13.35 10.78
N PHE A 19 -8.17 -12.74 11.95
CA PHE A 19 -8.37 -13.39 13.24
C PHE A 19 -9.75 -13.11 13.84
N THR A 20 -10.63 -12.39 13.13
CA THR A 20 -11.98 -12.05 13.62
C THR A 20 -13.04 -13.09 13.24
N HIS A 21 -12.69 -14.13 12.48
CA HIS A 21 -13.63 -15.14 12.00
C HIS A 21 -12.90 -16.46 11.67
N ASP A 22 -13.53 -17.61 11.93
CA ASP A 22 -12.94 -18.94 11.67
C ASP A 22 -12.70 -19.21 10.18
N ARG A 23 -13.56 -18.63 9.33
CA ARG A 23 -13.49 -18.69 7.86
C ARG A 23 -13.19 -17.30 7.27
N SER A 24 -12.23 -16.61 7.85
CA SER A 24 -11.94 -15.21 7.52
C SER A 24 -11.45 -15.03 6.07
N PHE A 25 -10.79 -16.03 5.49
CA PHE A 25 -10.37 -16.00 4.10
C PHE A 25 -11.54 -16.11 3.13
N GLU A 26 -12.51 -16.99 3.41
CA GLU A 26 -13.72 -17.15 2.62
C GLU A 26 -14.59 -15.90 2.65
N GLU A 27 -14.73 -15.28 3.82
CA GLU A 27 -15.42 -13.99 3.96
C GLU A 27 -14.70 -12.88 3.20
N PHE A 28 -13.37 -12.81 3.31
CA PHE A 28 -12.56 -11.89 2.52
C PHE A 28 -12.74 -12.11 1.01
N PHE A 29 -12.75 -13.36 0.54
CA PHE A 29 -12.99 -13.70 -0.86
C PHE A 29 -14.37 -13.22 -1.32
N CYS A 30 -15.41 -13.47 -0.53
CA CYS A 30 -16.77 -12.98 -0.81
C CYS A 30 -16.82 -11.46 -0.94
N ILE A 31 -16.15 -10.73 -0.04
CA ILE A 31 -16.02 -9.27 -0.12
C ILE A 31 -15.30 -8.85 -1.42
N CYS A 32 -14.21 -9.54 -1.79
CA CYS A 32 -13.45 -9.25 -3.01
C CYS A 32 -14.25 -9.52 -4.29
N ILE A 33 -15.07 -10.58 -4.34
CA ILE A 33 -15.94 -10.86 -5.50
C ILE A 33 -17.09 -9.85 -5.61
N GLN A 34 -17.65 -9.41 -4.48
CA GLN A 34 -18.63 -8.32 -4.48
C GLN A 34 -18.02 -7.02 -4.97
N LEU A 35 -16.80 -6.69 -4.53
CA LEU A 35 -16.03 -5.55 -5.03
C LEU A 35 -15.78 -5.67 -6.53
N LEU A 36 -15.31 -6.83 -7.01
CA LEU A 36 -15.04 -7.07 -8.43
C LEU A 36 -16.28 -6.78 -9.28
N ASN A 37 -17.44 -7.32 -8.88
CA ASN A 37 -18.70 -7.08 -9.58
C ASN A 37 -19.12 -5.61 -9.55
N LYS A 38 -18.93 -4.91 -8.42
CA LYS A 38 -19.20 -3.48 -8.30
C LYS A 38 -18.31 -2.69 -9.26
N THR A 39 -16.99 -2.89 -9.20
CA THR A 39 -16.01 -2.18 -10.03
C THR A 39 -16.23 -2.48 -11.53
N TRP A 40 -16.55 -3.72 -11.89
CA TRP A 40 -16.90 -4.10 -13.27
C TRP A 40 -18.06 -3.26 -13.81
N LYS A 41 -19.13 -3.10 -13.01
CA LYS A 41 -20.31 -2.30 -13.37
C LYS A 41 -19.99 -0.81 -13.42
N GLU A 42 -19.24 -0.29 -12.45
CA GLU A 42 -18.82 1.12 -12.41
C GLU A 42 -17.98 1.50 -13.65
N MET A 43 -17.16 0.57 -14.13
CA MET A 43 -16.35 0.74 -15.35
C MET A 43 -17.12 0.50 -16.64
N ARG A 44 -18.37 0.00 -16.57
CA ARG A 44 -19.14 -0.49 -17.74
C ARG A 44 -18.32 -1.45 -18.61
N ALA A 45 -17.54 -2.31 -17.94
CA ALA A 45 -16.51 -3.12 -18.58
C ALA A 45 -17.09 -4.24 -19.45
N THR A 46 -16.35 -4.57 -20.52
CA THR A 46 -16.56 -5.78 -21.31
C THR A 46 -15.50 -6.83 -20.98
N SER A 47 -15.59 -8.02 -21.59
CA SER A 47 -14.56 -9.07 -21.43
C SER A 47 -13.16 -8.61 -21.83
N GLU A 48 -13.04 -7.66 -22.76
CA GLU A 48 -11.76 -7.11 -23.21
C GLU A 48 -11.07 -6.28 -22.12
N ASP A 49 -11.83 -5.73 -21.17
CA ASP A 49 -11.31 -4.92 -20.06
C ASP A 49 -10.92 -5.73 -18.84
N PHE A 50 -11.05 -7.07 -18.87
CA PHE A 50 -10.84 -7.94 -17.71
C PHE A 50 -9.54 -7.62 -16.94
N ASN A 51 -8.41 -7.50 -17.64
CA ASN A 51 -7.13 -7.19 -17.02
C ASN A 51 -7.11 -5.81 -16.35
N LYS A 52 -7.73 -4.80 -16.96
CA LYS A 52 -7.81 -3.44 -16.40
C LYS A 52 -8.69 -3.43 -15.15
N VAL A 53 -9.84 -4.11 -15.20
CA VAL A 53 -10.74 -4.23 -14.06
C VAL A 53 -10.01 -4.92 -12.90
N MET A 54 -9.33 -6.04 -13.17
CA MET A 54 -8.54 -6.74 -12.15
C MET A 54 -7.42 -5.88 -11.56
N GLN A 55 -6.77 -5.03 -12.36
CA GLN A 55 -5.77 -4.08 -11.88
C GLN A 55 -6.39 -3.05 -10.93
N VAL A 56 -7.55 -2.49 -11.26
CA VAL A 56 -8.28 -1.55 -10.39
C VAL A 56 -8.69 -2.22 -9.09
N VAL A 57 -9.26 -3.43 -9.16
CA VAL A 57 -9.68 -4.20 -7.98
C VAL A 57 -8.51 -4.53 -7.07
N ARG A 58 -7.37 -4.93 -7.64
CA ARG A 58 -6.13 -5.13 -6.89
C ARG A 58 -5.70 -3.85 -6.19
N GLU A 59 -5.74 -2.72 -6.86
CA GLU A 59 -5.38 -1.43 -6.25
C GLU A 59 -6.32 -1.05 -5.11
N GLN A 60 -7.64 -1.22 -5.28
CA GLN A 60 -8.65 -0.99 -4.23
C GLN A 60 -8.34 -1.84 -2.99
N ILE A 61 -8.07 -3.13 -3.17
CA ILE A 61 -7.73 -4.06 -2.08
C ILE A 61 -6.43 -3.64 -1.39
N MET A 62 -5.37 -3.38 -2.16
CA MET A 62 -4.07 -2.99 -1.59
C MET A 62 -4.16 -1.69 -0.80
N ARG A 63 -4.84 -0.66 -1.33
CA ARG A 63 -5.04 0.61 -0.63
C ARG A 63 -5.85 0.44 0.65
N ALA A 64 -6.88 -0.42 0.64
CA ALA A 64 -7.65 -0.73 1.85
C ALA A 64 -6.81 -1.49 2.89
N LEU A 65 -5.96 -2.43 2.48
CA LEU A 65 -5.08 -3.21 3.36
C LEU A 65 -3.97 -2.35 3.99
N THR A 66 -3.46 -1.32 3.29
CA THR A 66 -2.46 -0.39 3.84
C THR A 66 -2.94 0.30 5.11
N LEU A 67 -4.26 0.47 5.27
CA LEU A 67 -4.86 1.07 6.47
C LEU A 67 -4.98 0.10 7.65
N LYS A 68 -4.50 -1.15 7.51
CA LYS A 68 -4.53 -2.21 8.53
C LYS A 68 -5.89 -2.30 9.27
N PRO A 69 -6.99 -2.61 8.54
CA PRO A 69 -8.31 -2.74 9.16
C PRO A 69 -8.32 -3.83 10.23
N ASN A 70 -9.03 -3.57 11.33
CA ASN A 70 -9.09 -4.49 12.47
C ASN A 70 -10.17 -5.57 12.32
N SER A 71 -11.08 -5.44 11.35
CA SER A 71 -12.12 -6.43 11.05
C SER A 71 -12.49 -6.45 9.56
N LEU A 72 -13.13 -7.54 9.13
CA LEU A 72 -13.62 -7.68 7.76
C LEU A 72 -14.71 -6.65 7.42
N ASP A 73 -15.52 -6.24 8.39
CA ASP A 73 -16.50 -5.16 8.22
C ASP A 73 -15.83 -3.80 8.00
N GLN A 74 -14.76 -3.49 8.76
CA GLN A 74 -13.97 -2.29 8.51
C GLN A 74 -13.35 -2.33 7.11
N PHE A 75 -12.78 -3.46 6.70
CA PHE A 75 -12.25 -3.64 5.35
C PHE A 75 -13.32 -3.41 4.28
N LYS A 76 -14.51 -4.01 4.44
CA LYS A 76 -15.65 -3.82 3.53
C LYS A 76 -16.10 -2.36 3.45
N SER A 77 -16.22 -1.67 4.59
CA SER A 77 -16.57 -0.25 4.64
C SER A 77 -15.53 0.63 3.93
N ARG A 78 -14.24 0.34 4.09
CA ARG A 78 -13.17 1.04 3.35
C ARG A 78 -13.31 0.85 1.85
N LEU A 79 -13.57 -0.37 1.39
CA LEU A 79 -13.78 -0.67 -0.03
C LEU A 79 -15.02 0.00 -0.62
N GLN A 80 -16.08 0.22 0.19
CA GLN A 80 -17.25 0.97 -0.26
C GLN A 80 -16.90 2.42 -0.65
N ASN A 81 -15.98 3.04 0.08
CA ASN A 81 -15.51 4.41 -0.16
C ASN A 81 -14.47 4.50 -1.28
N LEU A 82 -13.82 3.39 -1.66
CA LEU A 82 -12.86 3.32 -2.76
C LEU A 82 -13.57 2.92 -4.07
N SER A 83 -14.53 3.72 -4.53
CA SER A 83 -15.17 3.51 -5.84
C SER A 83 -14.17 3.67 -6.99
N TYR A 84 -14.53 3.20 -8.19
CA TYR A 84 -13.74 3.42 -9.39
C TYR A 84 -13.46 4.91 -9.63
N THR A 85 -14.46 5.77 -9.42
CA THR A 85 -14.29 7.23 -9.54
C THR A 85 -13.29 7.79 -8.54
N GLU A 86 -13.29 7.28 -7.30
CA GLU A 86 -12.33 7.70 -6.29
C GLU A 86 -10.90 7.24 -6.63
N ILE A 87 -10.74 6.02 -7.16
CA ILE A 87 -9.46 5.54 -7.68
C ILE A 87 -8.95 6.45 -8.81
N LEU A 88 -9.81 6.87 -9.74
CA LEU A 88 -9.42 7.79 -10.80
C LEU A 88 -8.97 9.15 -10.26
N LYS A 89 -9.69 9.71 -9.28
CA LYS A 89 -9.30 10.97 -8.63
C LYS A 89 -7.95 10.85 -7.94
N ILE A 90 -7.74 9.77 -7.19
CA ILE A 90 -6.46 9.52 -6.51
C ILE A 90 -5.32 9.47 -7.53
N ARG A 91 -5.46 8.65 -8.59
CA ARG A 91 -4.45 8.56 -9.67
C ARG A 91 -4.23 9.89 -10.40
N GLN A 92 -5.26 10.71 -10.55
CA GLN A 92 -5.13 12.05 -11.12
C GLN A 92 -4.35 12.98 -10.18
N SER A 93 -4.67 12.99 -8.89
CA SER A 93 -3.95 13.79 -7.88
C SER A 93 -2.49 13.38 -7.77
N GLU A 94 -2.19 12.08 -7.82
CA GLU A 94 -0.82 11.56 -7.81
C GLU A 94 -0.02 12.04 -9.04
N ARG A 95 -0.65 12.06 -10.22
CA ARG A 95 -0.03 12.59 -11.45
C ARG A 95 0.17 14.11 -11.42
N MET A 96 -0.86 14.87 -11.03
CA MET A 96 -0.78 16.33 -10.96
C MET A 96 0.30 16.79 -9.98
N ASN A 97 0.34 16.18 -8.78
CA ASN A 97 1.40 16.46 -7.82
C ASN A 97 2.79 16.20 -8.43
N GLN A 98 2.96 15.07 -9.13
CA GLN A 98 4.24 14.75 -9.76
C GLN A 98 4.64 15.77 -10.83
N GLU A 99 3.71 16.21 -11.68
CA GLU A 99 3.93 17.21 -12.75
C GLU A 99 4.25 18.60 -12.19
N ASP A 100 3.54 19.05 -11.14
CA ASP A 100 3.81 20.34 -10.48
C ASP A 100 5.24 20.39 -9.93
N PHE A 101 5.72 19.31 -9.32
CA PHE A 101 7.09 19.19 -8.84
C PHE A 101 8.17 19.23 -9.94
N GLN A 102 7.80 19.11 -11.21
CA GLN A 102 8.73 19.21 -12.35
C GLN A 102 8.77 20.62 -12.98
N SER A 103 7.97 21.57 -12.51
CA SER A 103 7.99 22.93 -13.07
C SER A 103 9.32 23.65 -12.79
N ARG A 104 9.79 24.47 -13.74
CA ARG A 104 11.10 25.17 -13.64
C ARG A 104 11.28 25.96 -12.34
N PRO A 105 10.33 26.81 -11.90
CA PRO A 105 10.49 27.56 -10.66
C PRO A 105 10.62 26.66 -9.43
N ILE A 106 9.91 25.52 -9.41
CA ILE A 106 9.97 24.56 -8.30
C ILE A 106 11.31 23.81 -8.32
N LEU A 107 11.84 23.44 -9.49
CA LEU A 107 13.14 22.80 -9.61
C LEU A 107 14.30 23.73 -9.18
N GLU A 108 14.27 25.00 -9.61
CA GLU A 108 15.27 26.00 -9.23
C GLU A 108 15.25 26.27 -7.71
N LEU A 109 14.06 26.37 -7.13
CA LEU A 109 13.92 26.54 -5.69
C LEU A 109 14.41 25.30 -4.93
N ARG A 110 14.10 24.11 -5.42
CA ARG A 110 14.58 22.85 -4.84
C ARG A 110 16.10 22.79 -4.86
N GLU A 111 16.76 23.17 -5.95
CA GLU A 111 18.23 23.19 -6.03
C GLU A 111 18.86 24.13 -5.00
N LYS A 112 18.26 25.31 -4.79
CA LYS A 112 18.72 26.29 -3.79
C LYS A 112 18.59 25.79 -2.34
N ILE A 113 17.48 25.11 -2.00
CA ILE A 113 17.20 24.65 -0.62
C ILE A 113 17.83 23.27 -0.35
N GLN A 114 18.17 22.50 -1.39
CA GLN A 114 18.76 21.16 -1.26
C GLN A 114 19.93 21.05 -0.26
N PRO A 115 20.92 21.97 -0.20
CA PRO A 115 21.98 21.89 0.80
C PRO A 115 21.47 21.97 2.25
N GLU A 116 20.51 22.85 2.54
CA GLU A 116 19.92 22.98 3.89
C GLU A 116 19.12 21.74 4.27
N ILE A 117 18.31 21.20 3.35
CA ILE A 117 17.57 19.95 3.56
C ILE A 117 18.53 18.79 3.84
N MET A 118 19.63 18.70 3.09
CA MET A 118 20.64 17.66 3.32
C MET A 118 21.29 17.80 4.69
N GLU A 119 21.53 19.02 5.16
CA GLU A 119 22.10 19.25 6.48
C GLU A 119 21.12 18.85 7.59
N LEU A 120 19.83 19.20 7.47
CA LEU A 120 18.79 18.75 8.38
C LEU A 120 18.68 17.22 8.42
N ILE A 121 18.81 16.55 7.27
CA ILE A 121 18.84 15.07 7.19
C ILE A 121 20.06 14.51 7.94
N LYS A 122 21.25 15.12 7.78
CA LYS A 122 22.46 14.67 8.51
C LYS A 122 22.29 14.81 10.02
N GLN A 123 21.74 15.95 10.48
CA GLN A 123 21.46 16.18 11.90
C GLN A 123 20.49 15.14 12.45
N GLN A 124 19.39 14.88 11.73
CA GLN A 124 18.43 13.84 12.13
C GLN A 124 19.07 12.44 12.18
N ARG A 125 19.92 12.09 11.21
CA ARG A 125 20.64 10.82 11.18
C ARG A 125 21.63 10.70 12.33
N LEU A 126 22.35 11.77 12.65
CA LEU A 126 23.27 11.81 13.79
C LEU A 126 22.50 11.57 15.09
N ASN A 127 21.36 12.24 15.28
CA ASN A 127 20.50 12.02 16.44
C ASN A 127 20.01 10.57 16.53
N ARG A 128 19.60 9.97 15.40
CA ARG A 128 19.22 8.56 15.35
C ARG A 128 20.37 7.60 15.70
N LEU A 129 21.61 7.94 15.36
CA LEU A 129 22.79 7.18 15.76
C LEU A 129 23.05 7.30 17.27
N CYS A 130 22.86 8.50 17.84
CA CYS A 130 22.97 8.73 19.28
C CYS A 130 21.88 7.98 20.08
N ASP A 131 20.63 7.97 19.59
CA ASP A 131 19.52 7.24 20.21
C ASP A 131 19.77 5.72 20.17
N GLY A 132 20.40 5.23 19.10
CA GLY A 132 20.62 3.82 18.84
C GLY A 132 19.35 3.10 18.36
N THR A 133 19.55 1.94 17.74
CA THR A 133 18.45 1.05 17.31
C THR A 133 18.77 -0.39 17.65
N CYS A 134 17.74 -1.20 17.85
CA CYS A 134 17.91 -2.63 18.10
C CYS A 134 18.25 -3.35 16.78
N PHE A 135 19.39 -4.04 16.76
CA PHE A 135 19.73 -4.95 15.68
C PHE A 135 19.39 -6.37 16.08
N ARG A 136 18.63 -7.07 15.23
CA ARG A 136 18.37 -8.50 15.44
C ARG A 136 19.68 -9.27 15.28
N LYS A 137 20.18 -9.86 16.36
CA LYS A 137 21.34 -10.75 16.31
C LYS A 137 20.99 -11.99 15.49
N ILE A 138 21.71 -12.23 14.40
CA ILE A 138 21.60 -13.48 13.64
C ILE A 138 22.16 -14.60 14.52
N SER A 139 21.28 -15.38 15.14
CA SER A 139 21.68 -16.58 15.88
C SER A 139 21.86 -17.74 14.89
N SER A 140 23.01 -18.41 14.91
CA SER A 140 23.16 -19.73 14.31
C SER A 140 22.38 -20.75 15.15
N ARG A 141 21.05 -20.73 15.07
CA ARG A 141 20.26 -21.90 15.47
C ARG A 141 20.66 -23.01 14.50
N ARG A 142 21.63 -23.81 14.92
CA ARG A 142 22.08 -25.03 14.28
C ARG A 142 20.85 -25.82 13.87
N ARG A 143 20.78 -26.13 12.57
CA ARG A 143 20.04 -27.30 12.09
C ARG A 143 20.62 -28.50 12.83
N GLN A 144 19.86 -29.07 13.76
CA GLN A 144 20.03 -30.43 14.26
C GLN A 144 18.71 -31.14 13.99
#